data_AF-A0A966IG34-F1
#
_entry.id   AF-A0A966IG34-F1
#
_cell.length_a   1.000
_cell.length_b   1.000
_cell.length_c   1.000
_cell.angle_alpha   90.00
_cell.angle_beta   90.00
_cell.angle_gamma   90.00
#
_symmetry.space_group_name_H-M   'P 1'
#
loop_
_entity.id
_entity.type
_entity.pdbx_description
1 polymer ?
#
loop_
_entity_poly.entity_id
_entity_poly.type
_entity_poly.pdbx_seq_one_letter_code
_entity_poly.pdbx_strand_id
1 'polypeptide(L)'
;MKFLFIADPLDSFKVEKDSTLAMMRAASAAGHAIWYTQSHDLLWGEGKARARCQAIELLDGEHWYALGSFEEHPLEYFSAVLMRQDPPFTVEYLTSTWILSAAVLQGARVFNSPDAVRNHSEKLSITEFPQFIPPSLVTRDIHAIRD
;
A
#
# COMPACT_ATOMS: atom_id res chain seq x y z
N MET A 1 12.11 0.08 15.37
CA MET A 1 11.94 0.77 14.06
C MET A 1 10.53 1.31 13.94
N LYS A 2 10.24 2.18 12.96
CA LYS A 2 8.90 2.74 12.70
C LYS A 2 8.39 2.26 11.34
N PHE A 3 7.24 1.60 11.31
CA PHE A 3 6.64 1.06 10.09
C PHE A 3 5.36 1.80 9.79
N LEU A 4 5.24 2.36 8.59
CA LEU A 4 4.00 2.98 8.11
C LEU A 4 3.26 1.99 7.21
N PHE A 5 2.00 1.73 7.52
CA PHE A 5 1.08 1.00 6.67
C PHE A 5 0.09 1.98 6.05
N ILE A 6 0.08 2.02 4.72
CA ILE A 6 -0.93 2.72 3.92
C ILE A 6 -1.97 1.68 3.56
N ALA A 7 -3.15 1.73 4.17
CA ALA A 7 -4.15 0.68 4.04
C ALA A 7 -5.57 1.24 4.03
N ASP A 8 -6.54 0.36 3.73
CA ASP A 8 -7.96 0.65 3.84
C ASP A 8 -8.37 0.96 5.30
N PRO A 9 -9.58 1.52 5.51
CA PRO A 9 -10.08 1.80 6.87
C PRO A 9 -9.93 0.58 7.79
N LEU A 10 -9.31 0.77 8.95
CA LEU A 10 -9.06 -0.32 9.91
C LEU A 10 -10.34 -1.07 10.29
N ASP A 11 -11.47 -0.36 10.41
CA ASP A 11 -12.78 -0.95 10.67
C ASP A 11 -13.25 -1.96 9.59
N SER A 12 -12.68 -1.92 8.38
CA SER A 12 -13.00 -2.86 7.30
C SER A 12 -12.23 -4.18 7.39
N PHE A 13 -11.24 -4.28 8.27
CA PHE A 13 -10.36 -5.44 8.34
C PHE A 13 -11.08 -6.65 8.92
N LYS A 14 -10.88 -7.81 8.27
CA LYS A 14 -11.33 -9.10 8.80
C LYS A 14 -10.25 -9.67 9.72
N VAL A 15 -10.34 -9.37 11.02
CA VAL A 15 -9.31 -9.65 12.04
C VAL A 15 -8.70 -11.06 11.97
N GLU A 16 -9.51 -12.07 11.64
CA GLU A 16 -9.07 -13.47 11.57
C GLU A 16 -8.25 -13.82 10.32
N LYS A 17 -8.34 -13.03 9.25
CA LYS A 17 -7.78 -13.36 7.92
C LYS A 17 -6.99 -12.25 7.28
N ASP A 18 -6.96 -11.07 7.88
CA ASP A 18 -6.31 -9.91 7.31
C ASP A 18 -4.77 -10.04 7.40
N SER A 19 -4.14 -10.10 6.23
CA SER A 19 -2.68 -10.24 6.14
C SER A 19 -1.95 -8.95 6.53
N THR A 20 -2.56 -7.78 6.34
CA THR A 20 -1.99 -6.50 6.77
C THR A 20 -1.96 -6.43 8.29
N LEU A 21 -3.03 -6.84 8.97
CA LEU A 21 -3.05 -6.98 10.43
C LEU A 21 -2.01 -8.00 10.92
N ALA A 22 -1.89 -9.15 10.26
CA ALA A 22 -0.88 -10.14 10.62
C ALA A 22 0.55 -9.56 10.57
N MET A 23 0.86 -8.75 9.55
CA MET A 23 2.14 -8.03 9.45
C MET A 23 2.32 -6.99 10.55
N MET A 24 1.28 -6.19 10.85
CA MET A 24 1.30 -5.22 11.94
C MET A 24 1.57 -5.89 13.29
N ARG A 25 0.88 -6.99 13.59
CA ARG A 25 1.07 -7.78 14.82
C ARG A 25 2.48 -8.35 14.91
N ALA A 26 3.00 -8.92 13.84
CA ALA A 26 4.36 -9.46 13.80
C ALA A 26 5.43 -8.36 14.05
N ALA A 27 5.27 -7.20 13.43
CA ALA A 27 6.17 -6.06 13.64
C ALA A 27 6.06 -5.49 15.06
N SER A 28 4.85 -5.39 15.61
CA SER A 28 4.61 -4.95 16.99
C SER A 28 5.24 -5.91 18.00
N ALA A 29 5.05 -7.23 17.82
CA ALA A 29 5.67 -8.26 18.66
C ALA A 29 7.20 -8.24 18.62
N ALA A 30 7.80 -7.77 17.52
CA ALA A 30 9.24 -7.52 17.41
C ALA A 30 9.70 -6.19 18.03
N GLY A 31 8.82 -5.47 18.74
CA GLY A 31 9.12 -4.20 19.40
C GLY A 31 9.21 -3.02 18.43
N HIS A 32 8.53 -3.07 17.29
CA HIS A 32 8.49 -1.95 16.34
C HIS A 32 7.23 -1.10 16.53
N ALA A 33 7.38 0.20 16.34
CA ALA A 33 6.26 1.13 16.36
C ALA A 33 5.50 1.04 15.02
N ILE A 34 4.18 0.90 15.11
CA ILE A 34 3.30 0.78 13.95
C ILE A 34 2.59 2.12 13.76
N TRP A 35 2.52 2.54 12.51
CA TRP A 35 1.84 3.75 12.06
C TRP A 35 0.89 3.39 10.92
N TYR A 36 -0.21 4.12 10.85
CA TYR A 36 -1.28 3.91 9.89
C TYR A 36 -1.64 5.23 9.20
N THR A 37 -1.96 5.14 7.91
CA THR A 37 -2.52 6.22 7.10
C THR A 37 -3.37 5.62 5.99
N GLN A 38 -4.27 6.41 5.41
CA GLN A 38 -4.99 6.05 4.19
C GLN A 38 -4.33 6.73 2.98
N SER A 39 -4.58 6.25 1.77
CA SER A 39 -3.95 6.80 0.56
C SER A 39 -4.28 8.27 0.31
N HIS A 40 -5.50 8.71 0.63
CA HIS A 40 -5.88 10.13 0.53
C HIS A 40 -5.17 11.07 1.51
N ASP A 41 -4.50 10.52 2.53
CA ASP A 41 -3.69 11.27 3.50
C ASP A 41 -2.20 11.35 3.08
N LEU A 42 -1.83 10.77 1.93
CA LEU A 42 -0.54 11.00 1.30
C LEU A 42 -0.52 12.38 0.65
N LEU A 43 0.56 13.12 0.86
CA LEU A 43 0.67 14.48 0.34
C LEU A 43 2.10 14.82 -0.09
N TRP A 44 2.20 15.79 -0.99
CA TRP A 44 3.44 16.47 -1.31
C TRP A 44 3.42 17.86 -0.69
N GLY A 45 4.38 18.15 0.19
CA GLY A 45 4.45 19.42 0.90
C GLY A 45 5.89 19.73 1.27
N GLU A 46 6.25 21.01 1.23
CA GLU A 46 7.60 21.47 1.60
C GLU A 46 8.73 20.76 0.82
N GLY A 47 8.46 20.39 -0.44
CA GLY A 47 9.41 19.67 -1.29
C GLY A 47 9.62 18.20 -0.91
N LYS A 48 8.78 17.63 -0.04
CA LYS A 48 8.87 16.23 0.41
C LYS A 48 7.57 15.47 0.20
N ALA A 49 7.70 14.17 -0.02
CA ALA A 49 6.60 13.22 0.08
C ALA A 49 6.33 12.92 1.57
N ARG A 50 5.09 13.10 2.01
CA ARG A 50 4.68 13.08 3.42
C ARG A 50 3.38 12.29 3.57
N ALA A 51 3.06 11.93 4.80
CA ALA A 51 1.77 11.36 5.16
C ALA A 51 1.24 11.98 6.44
N ARG A 52 -0.06 12.29 6.45
CA ARG A 52 -0.81 12.49 7.68
C ARG A 52 -1.16 11.11 8.23
N CYS A 53 -0.68 10.77 9.41
CA CYS A 53 -0.70 9.41 9.94
C CYS A 53 -0.94 9.39 11.44
N GLN A 54 -1.28 8.23 11.97
CA GLN A 54 -1.51 8.01 13.40
C GLN A 54 -0.68 6.82 13.85
N ALA A 55 -0.10 6.92 15.05
CA ALA A 55 0.42 5.74 15.73
C ALA A 55 -0.75 4.80 16.06
N ILE A 56 -0.55 3.50 15.87
CA ILE A 56 -1.55 2.48 16.20
C ILE A 56 -1.02 1.60 17.34
N GLU A 57 -1.84 1.44 18.37
CA GLU A 57 -1.69 0.42 19.39
C GLU A 57 -2.57 -0.77 19.00
N LEU A 58 -1.99 -1.97 18.96
CA LEU A 58 -2.71 -3.20 18.64
C LEU A 58 -3.20 -3.85 19.93
N LEU A 59 -4.48 -4.15 19.99
CA LEU A 59 -5.20 -4.70 21.13
C LEU A 59 -5.74 -6.12 20.82
N ASP A 60 -6.17 -6.81 21.87
CA ASP A 60 -6.86 -8.10 21.77
C ASP A 60 -8.39 -7.93 21.76
N GLY A 61 -9.09 -8.84 21.08
CA GLY A 61 -10.57 -8.88 21.04
C GLY A 61 -11.19 -8.20 19.81
N GLU A 62 -12.49 -7.87 19.90
CA GLU A 62 -13.26 -7.25 18.80
C GLU A 62 -12.77 -5.83 18.48
N HIS A 63 -12.48 -5.03 19.51
CA HIS A 63 -11.80 -3.74 19.37
C HIS A 63 -10.29 -3.96 19.37
N TRP A 64 -9.75 -4.27 18.19
CA TRP A 64 -8.38 -4.74 18.04
C TRP A 64 -7.33 -3.62 17.88
N TYR A 65 -7.73 -2.34 17.91
CA TYR A 65 -6.81 -1.22 17.79
C TYR A 65 -7.24 0.02 18.57
N ALA A 66 -6.25 0.85 18.91
CA ALA A 66 -6.43 2.23 19.32
C ALA A 66 -5.52 3.16 18.49
N LEU A 67 -6.02 4.34 18.15
CA LEU A 67 -5.29 5.35 17.38
C LEU A 67 -4.86 6.52 18.25
N GLY A 68 -3.62 6.96 18.07
CA GLY A 68 -3.11 8.21 18.63
C GLY A 68 -3.63 9.45 17.90
N SER A 69 -3.09 10.62 18.21
CA SER A 69 -3.35 11.85 17.45
C SER A 69 -2.78 11.78 16.03
N PHE A 70 -3.38 12.53 15.11
CA PHE A 70 -2.79 12.74 13.80
C PHE A 70 -1.47 13.52 13.90
N GLU A 71 -0.47 13.03 13.19
CA GLU A 71 0.81 13.68 12.98
C GLU A 71 1.17 13.65 11.49
N GLU A 72 2.00 14.59 11.06
CA GLU A 72 2.50 14.62 9.69
C GLU A 72 3.99 14.37 9.68
N HIS A 73 4.44 13.37 8.92
CA HIS A 73 5.84 13.00 8.82
C HIS A 73 6.26 12.85 7.35
N PRO A 74 7.48 13.25 6.98
CA PRO A 74 8.05 12.88 5.69
C PRO A 74 8.20 11.36 5.62
N LEU A 75 8.00 10.75 4.45
CA LEU A 75 7.98 9.29 4.32
C LEU A 75 9.34 8.64 4.63
N GLU A 76 10.45 9.37 4.50
CA GLU A 76 11.80 8.94 4.88
C GLU A 76 12.00 8.82 6.42
N TYR A 77 11.08 9.37 7.22
CA TYR A 77 11.06 9.19 8.68
C TYR A 77 10.82 7.73 9.09
N PHE A 78 10.08 7.00 8.27
CA PHE A 78 9.73 5.61 8.54
C PHE A 78 10.84 4.68 8.07
N SER A 79 11.11 3.67 8.89
CA SER A 79 12.05 2.62 8.53
C SER A 79 11.53 1.79 7.34
N ALA A 80 10.22 1.63 7.20
CA ALA A 80 9.59 1.03 6.04
C ALA A 80 8.19 1.62 5.84
N VAL A 81 7.81 1.80 4.58
CA VAL A 81 6.47 2.25 4.15
C VAL A 81 5.85 1.12 3.33
N LEU A 82 4.69 0.62 3.74
CA LEU A 82 4.02 -0.50 3.12
C LEU A 82 2.72 -0.04 2.48
N MET A 83 2.62 -0.12 1.15
CA MET A 83 1.38 0.12 0.42
C MET A 83 0.55 -1.17 0.42
N ARG A 84 -0.47 -1.20 1.26
CA ARG A 84 -1.33 -2.36 1.55
C ARG A 84 -2.81 -2.10 1.29
N GLN A 85 -3.15 -0.97 0.67
CA GLN A 85 -4.50 -0.71 0.17
C GLN A 85 -4.88 -1.78 -0.87
N ASP A 86 -6.07 -2.34 -0.73
CA ASP A 86 -6.64 -3.30 -1.68
C ASP A 86 -7.00 -2.62 -3.02
N PRO A 87 -7.03 -3.38 -4.13
CA PRO A 87 -7.59 -2.90 -5.39
C PRO A 87 -9.05 -2.42 -5.22
N PRO A 88 -9.55 -1.53 -6.11
CA PRO A 88 -9.13 -1.39 -7.51
C PRO A 88 -7.97 -0.42 -7.76
N PHE A 89 -7.27 -0.62 -8.89
CA PHE A 89 -6.25 0.31 -9.39
C PHE A 89 -6.93 1.55 -10.00
N THR A 90 -7.30 2.50 -9.13
CA THR A 90 -7.93 3.78 -9.50
C THR A 90 -6.89 4.85 -9.85
N VAL A 91 -7.35 6.02 -10.30
CA VAL A 91 -6.50 7.21 -10.47
C VAL A 91 -5.88 7.64 -9.13
N GLU A 92 -6.59 7.48 -8.03
CA GLU A 92 -6.07 7.75 -6.68
C GLU A 92 -4.94 6.78 -6.31
N TYR A 93 -5.11 5.49 -6.59
CA TYR A 93 -4.07 4.49 -6.40
C TYR A 93 -2.83 4.85 -7.25
N LEU A 94 -3.04 5.18 -8.53
CA LEU A 94 -1.98 5.63 -9.42
C LEU A 94 -1.26 6.88 -8.88
N THR A 95 -2.01 7.88 -8.40
CA THR A 95 -1.45 9.11 -7.83
C THR A 95 -0.59 8.82 -6.60
N SER A 96 -1.07 7.94 -5.73
CA SER A 96 -0.33 7.49 -4.54
C SER A 96 1.02 6.91 -4.93
N THR A 97 1.07 6.08 -5.98
CA THR A 97 2.35 5.52 -6.42
C THR A 97 3.35 6.59 -6.88
N TRP A 98 2.92 7.72 -7.47
CA TRP A 98 3.84 8.79 -7.87
C TRP A 98 4.44 9.50 -6.66
N ILE A 99 3.63 9.80 -5.64
CA ILE A 99 4.10 10.35 -4.37
C ILE A 99 5.12 9.39 -3.73
N LEU A 100 4.80 8.10 -3.70
CA LEU A 100 5.69 7.07 -3.17
C LEU A 100 6.98 6.92 -3.98
N SER A 101 6.95 7.15 -5.30
CA SER A 101 8.17 7.13 -6.13
C SER A 101 9.09 8.29 -5.78
N ALA A 102 8.52 9.49 -5.57
CA ALA A 102 9.26 10.64 -5.10
C ALA A 102 9.85 10.40 -3.70
N ALA A 103 9.11 9.72 -2.82
CA ALA A 103 9.60 9.31 -1.50
C ALA A 103 10.82 8.38 -1.60
N VAL A 104 10.82 7.41 -2.52
CA VAL A 104 11.98 6.53 -2.75
C VAL A 104 13.21 7.33 -3.18
N LEU A 105 13.06 8.33 -4.06
CA LEU A 105 14.16 9.24 -4.44
C LEU A 105 14.66 10.09 -3.27
N GLN A 106 13.82 10.32 -2.25
CA GLN A 106 14.17 11.03 -1.02
C GLN A 106 14.76 10.11 0.06
N GLY A 107 14.87 8.80 -0.20
CA GLY A 107 15.48 7.84 0.71
C GLY A 107 14.49 7.02 1.55
N ALA A 108 13.18 7.17 1.32
CA ALA A 108 12.19 6.28 1.91
C ALA A 108 12.32 4.85 1.35
N ARG A 109 12.05 3.85 2.19
CA ARG A 109 12.00 2.44 1.78
C ARG A 109 10.55 2.01 1.63
N VAL A 110 10.06 2.00 0.40
CA VAL A 110 8.67 1.67 0.07
C VAL A 110 8.55 0.23 -0.43
N PHE A 111 7.56 -0.48 0.09
CA PHE A 111 7.28 -1.87 -0.25
C PHE A 111 5.82 -2.03 -0.68
N ASN A 112 5.53 -2.56 -1.88
CA ASN A 112 6.46 -2.88 -2.98
C ASN A 112 6.99 -1.63 -3.69
N SER A 113 7.89 -1.80 -4.66
CA SER A 113 8.35 -0.71 -5.52
C SER A 113 7.16 -0.01 -6.20
N PRO A 114 6.97 1.30 -6.00
CA PRO A 114 5.85 2.03 -6.59
C PRO A 114 5.86 2.02 -8.13
N ASP A 115 7.05 2.06 -8.74
CA ASP A 115 7.23 1.92 -10.19
C ASP A 115 6.75 0.54 -10.67
N ALA A 116 7.14 -0.52 -9.96
CA ALA A 116 6.74 -1.87 -10.34
C ALA A 116 5.23 -2.06 -10.26
N VAL A 117 4.59 -1.51 -9.22
CA VAL A 117 3.14 -1.58 -9.04
C VAL A 117 2.39 -0.88 -10.18
N ARG A 118 2.90 0.25 -10.69
CA ARG A 118 2.30 0.92 -11.86
C ARG A 118 2.49 0.16 -13.17
N ASN A 119 3.70 -0.36 -13.37
CA ASN A 119 4.11 -0.88 -14.67
C ASN A 119 3.70 -2.35 -14.88
N HIS A 120 3.57 -3.11 -13.79
CA HIS A 120 3.20 -4.53 -13.83
C HIS A 120 1.79 -4.74 -13.31
N SER A 121 0.79 -4.39 -14.14
CA SER A 121 -0.61 -4.70 -13.85
C SER A 121 -0.80 -6.21 -13.63
N GLU A 122 -1.49 -6.59 -12.56
CA GLU A 122 -1.73 -8.00 -12.19
C GLU A 122 -2.24 -8.86 -13.35
N LYS A 123 -3.07 -8.29 -14.24
CA LYS A 123 -3.65 -9.01 -15.38
C LYS A 123 -2.82 -8.96 -16.65
N LEU A 124 -2.05 -7.89 -16.89
CA LEU A 124 -1.29 -7.72 -18.12
C LEU A 124 0.17 -8.18 -17.98
N SER A 125 0.74 -8.14 -16.79
CA SER A 125 2.14 -8.55 -16.55
C SER A 125 2.39 -10.01 -16.91
N ILE A 126 1.35 -10.86 -16.90
CA ILE A 126 1.46 -12.26 -17.35
C ILE A 126 1.93 -12.37 -18.81
N THR A 127 1.70 -11.35 -19.64
CA THR A 127 2.12 -11.32 -21.05
C THR A 127 3.63 -11.19 -21.21
N GLU A 128 4.36 -10.82 -20.15
CA GLU A 128 5.83 -10.84 -20.11
C GLU A 128 6.37 -12.27 -20.05
N PHE A 129 5.51 -13.27 -19.74
CA PHE A 129 5.87 -14.67 -19.58
C PHE A 129 4.93 -15.59 -20.39
N PRO A 130 4.87 -15.43 -21.73
CA PRO A 130 3.88 -16.12 -22.57
C PRO A 130 3.96 -17.65 -22.51
N GLN A 131 5.11 -18.22 -22.15
CA GLN A 131 5.33 -19.66 -22.01
C GLN A 131 4.62 -20.30 -20.81
N PHE A 132 4.14 -19.50 -19.85
CA PHE A 132 3.52 -20.00 -18.61
C PHE A 132 2.02 -19.69 -18.52
N ILE A 133 1.42 -19.14 -19.58
CA ILE A 133 0.01 -18.73 -19.60
C ILE A 133 -0.76 -19.42 -20.73
N PRO A 134 -2.09 -19.60 -20.61
CA PRO A 134 -2.91 -19.99 -21.74
C PRO A 134 -2.91 -18.88 -22.82
N PRO A 135 -3.26 -19.22 -24.08
CA PRO A 135 -3.53 -18.22 -25.11
C PRO A 135 -4.48 -17.14 -24.58
N SER A 136 -4.03 -15.89 -24.63
CA SER A 136 -4.70 -14.76 -23.98
C SER A 136 -4.90 -13.63 -24.98
N LEU A 137 -6.11 -13.05 -24.98
CA LEU A 137 -6.48 -11.90 -25.79
C LEU A 137 -6.89 -10.75 -24.87
N VAL A 138 -6.35 -9.57 -25.10
CA VAL A 138 -6.79 -8.33 -24.44
C VAL A 138 -7.18 -7.33 -25.52
N THR A 139 -8.48 -7.02 -25.59
CA THR A 139 -9.02 -6.14 -26.63
C THR A 139 -10.27 -5.42 -26.13
N ARG A 140 -10.58 -4.28 -26.74
CA ARG A 140 -11.89 -3.62 -26.64
C ARG A 140 -12.80 -3.97 -27.82
N ASP A 141 -12.28 -4.63 -28.85
CA ASP A 141 -13.03 -5.03 -30.03
C ASP A 141 -13.77 -6.35 -29.77
N ILE A 142 -15.09 -6.30 -29.89
CA ILE A 142 -15.96 -7.47 -29.71
C ILE A 142 -15.78 -8.51 -30.82
N HIS A 143 -15.35 -8.11 -32.02
CA HIS A 143 -15.16 -9.02 -33.14
C HIS A 143 -14.01 -9.99 -32.86
N ALA A 144 -12.88 -9.48 -32.38
CA ALA A 144 -11.73 -10.31 -31.99
C ALA A 144 -12.01 -11.32 -30.85
N ILE A 145 -13.07 -11.12 -30.06
CA ILE A 145 -13.48 -12.07 -28.98
C ILE A 145 -14.38 -13.20 -29.52
N ARG A 146 -15.10 -12.94 -30.63
CA ARG A 146 -16.10 -13.88 -31.18
C ARG A 146 -15.55 -14.85 -32.22
N ASP A 147 -14.38 -14.54 -32.78
CA ASP A 147 -13.62 -15.42 -33.65
C ASP A 147 -13.08 -16.64 -32.88
#